data_AF-A0A520BBQ6-F1
#
_entry.id   AF-A0A520BBQ6-F1
#
_cell.length_a   1.000
_cell.length_b   1.000
_cell.length_c   1.000
_cell.angle_alpha   90.00
_cell.angle_beta   90.00
_cell.angle_gamma   90.00
#
_symmetry.space_group_name_H-M   'P 1'
#
loop_
_entity.id
_entity.type
_entity.pdbx_description
1 polymer ?
#
loop_
_entity_poly.entity_id
_entity_poly.type
_entity_poly.pdbx_seq_one_letter_code
_entity_poly.pdbx_strand_id
1 'polypeptide(L)'
;IFDAFHRGDREEAVAQYGRWLPLINYENRQGGILTAKALMKEGGVIACDAPRHPFPEMTPEVRAGLLDAARRLDPLVLRWGR
;
A
#
# COMPACT_ATOMS: atom_id res chain seq x y z
N ILE A 1 7.19 9.75 8.44
CA ILE A 1 6.91 11.01 7.70
C ILE A 1 6.33 12.06 8.64
N PHE A 2 5.09 11.91 9.11
CA PHE A 2 4.46 12.91 9.99
C PHE A 2 5.15 13.08 11.35
N ASP A 3 5.66 12.01 11.97
CA ASP A 3 6.38 12.16 13.25
C ASP A 3 7.64 13.02 13.11
N ALA A 4 8.41 12.85 12.02
CA ALA A 4 9.58 13.67 11.72
C ALA A 4 9.18 15.13 11.46
N PHE A 5 8.12 15.34 10.68
CA PHE A 5 7.57 16.68 10.44
C PHE A 5 7.16 17.39 11.73
N HIS A 6 6.43 16.73 12.64
CA HIS A 6 6.01 17.34 13.91
C HIS A 6 7.18 17.62 14.87
N ARG A 7 8.29 16.89 14.74
CA ARG A 7 9.53 17.19 15.47
C ARG A 7 10.36 18.32 14.83
N GLY A 8 9.92 18.88 13.69
CA GLY A 8 10.67 19.88 12.93
C GLY A 8 11.81 19.32 12.07
N ASP A 9 11.92 17.99 11.96
CA ASP A 9 12.95 17.31 11.17
C ASP A 9 12.49 17.13 9.72
N ARG A 10 12.74 18.16 8.91
CA ARG A 10 12.33 18.21 7.51
C ARG A 10 13.06 17.16 6.65
N GLU A 11 14.35 16.96 6.87
CA GLU A 11 15.16 16.08 6.02
C GLU A 11 14.75 14.61 6.21
N GLU A 12 14.52 14.19 7.46
CA GLU A 12 14.00 12.85 7.71
C GLU A 12 12.58 12.67 7.16
N ALA A 13 11.73 13.70 7.24
CA ALA A 13 10.39 13.64 6.63
C ALA A 13 10.46 13.43 5.11
N VAL A 14 11.37 14.13 4.41
CA VAL A 14 11.59 13.98 2.96
C VAL A 14 12.16 12.60 2.63
N ALA A 15 13.14 12.12 3.40
CA ALA A 15 13.72 10.79 3.21
C ALA A 15 12.67 9.67 3.36
N GLN A 16 11.86 9.72 4.42
CA GLN A 16 10.78 8.75 4.60
C GLN A 16 9.72 8.89 3.51
N TYR A 17 9.35 10.09 3.10
CA TYR A 17 8.39 10.27 2.02
C TYR A 17 8.91 9.65 0.72
N GLY A 18 10.17 9.93 0.35
CA GLY A 18 10.81 9.33 -0.82
C GLY A 18 10.83 7.80 -0.77
N ARG A 19 11.08 7.21 0.41
CA ARG A 19 11.04 5.75 0.61
C ARG A 19 9.65 5.17 0.33
N TRP A 20 8.58 5.80 0.83
CA TRP A 20 7.21 5.29 0.70
C TRP A 20 6.52 5.69 -0.61
N LEU A 21 7.04 6.72 -1.28
CA LEU A 21 6.42 7.31 -2.47
C LEU A 21 6.11 6.32 -3.60
N PRO A 22 6.94 5.30 -3.89
CA PRO A 22 6.58 4.31 -4.92
C PRO A 22 5.28 3.57 -4.61
N LEU A 23 5.08 3.12 -3.36
CA LEU A 23 3.85 2.43 -2.96
C LEU A 23 2.65 3.39 -2.95
N ILE A 24 2.85 4.61 -2.42
CA ILE A 24 1.82 5.68 -2.41
C ILE A 24 1.37 6.00 -3.85
N ASN A 25 2.33 6.15 -4.77
CA ASN A 25 2.03 6.46 -6.17
C ASN A 25 1.39 5.27 -6.89
N TYR A 26 1.78 4.03 -6.55
CA TYR A 26 1.16 2.84 -7.12
C TYR A 26 -0.31 2.72 -6.72
N GLU A 27 -0.63 2.99 -5.45
CA GLU A 27 -2.01 3.14 -5.00
C GLU A 27 -2.72 4.25 -5.76
N ASN A 28 -2.11 5.45 -5.86
CA ASN A 28 -2.74 6.60 -6.50
C ASN A 28 -3.04 6.41 -8.00
N ARG A 29 -2.16 5.73 -8.74
CA ARG A 29 -2.21 5.67 -10.21
C ARG A 29 -2.64 4.32 -10.78
N GLN A 30 -2.51 3.23 -10.03
CA GLN A 30 -2.78 1.88 -10.52
C GLN A 30 -3.80 1.14 -9.65
N GLY A 31 -3.52 0.98 -8.36
CA GLY A 31 -4.32 0.13 -7.47
C GLY A 31 -5.63 0.75 -6.98
N GLY A 32 -5.67 2.09 -6.89
CA GLY A 32 -6.82 2.86 -6.44
C GLY A 32 -7.39 2.37 -5.10
N ILE A 33 -8.72 2.44 -4.97
CA ILE A 33 -9.47 2.07 -3.76
C ILE A 33 -9.33 0.60 -3.36
N LEU A 34 -8.90 -0.27 -4.29
CA LEU A 34 -8.73 -1.71 -4.02
C LEU A 34 -7.36 -2.04 -3.41
N THR A 35 -6.41 -1.11 -3.42
CA THR A 35 -5.05 -1.29 -2.88
C THR A 35 -5.05 -1.80 -1.45
N ALA A 36 -5.75 -1.10 -0.54
CA ALA A 36 -5.79 -1.48 0.86
C ALA A 36 -6.36 -2.89 1.06
N LYS A 37 -7.45 -3.22 0.35
CA LYS A 37 -8.09 -4.54 0.45
C LYS A 37 -7.20 -5.65 -0.10
N ALA A 38 -6.53 -5.41 -1.23
CA ALA A 38 -5.60 -6.37 -1.82
C ALA A 38 -4.44 -6.69 -0.86
N LEU A 39 -3.86 -5.68 -0.21
CA LEU A 39 -2.81 -5.87 0.79
C LEU A 39 -3.32 -6.57 2.05
N MET A 40 -4.50 -6.20 2.55
CA MET A 40 -5.13 -6.86 3.70
C MET A 40 -5.44 -8.33 3.41
N LYS A 41 -5.90 -8.66 2.19
CA LYS A 41 -6.19 -10.03 1.79
C LYS A 41 -4.90 -10.87 1.69
N GLU A 42 -3.86 -10.33 1.05
CA GLU A 42 -2.54 -10.97 1.00
C GLU A 42 -1.97 -11.21 2.41
N GLY A 43 -2.18 -10.25 3.31
CA GLY A 43 -1.73 -10.30 4.70
C GLY A 43 -2.55 -11.19 5.63
N GLY A 44 -3.62 -11.84 5.14
CA GLY A 44 -4.51 -12.67 5.96
C GLY A 44 -5.47 -11.89 6.87
N VAL A 45 -5.51 -10.55 6.75
CA VAL A 45 -6.33 -9.66 7.60
C VAL A 45 -7.82 -9.80 7.27
N ILE A 46 -8.15 -9.96 5.98
CA ILE A 46 -9.54 -10.06 5.51
C ILE A 46 -9.72 -11.26 4.57
N ALA A 47 -10.95 -11.77 4.51
CA ALA A 47 -11.29 -12.90 3.66
C ALA A 47 -11.51 -12.55 2.18
N CYS A 48 -11.83 -11.30 1.84
CA CYS A 48 -12.20 -10.92 0.47
C CYS A 48 -11.80 -9.47 0.14
N ASP A 49 -11.18 -9.27 -1.02
CA ASP A 49 -10.81 -7.95 -1.54
C ASP A 49 -11.65 -7.47 -2.73
N ALA A 50 -12.58 -8.28 -3.24
CA ALA A 50 -13.44 -7.92 -4.37
C ALA A 50 -14.26 -6.64 -4.14
N PRO A 51 -14.37 -5.74 -5.13
CA PRO A 51 -15.28 -4.60 -5.08
C PRO A 51 -16.75 -5.04 -5.12
N ARG A 52 -17.66 -4.06 -4.99
CA ARG A 52 -19.06 -4.24 -5.41
C ARG A 52 -19.21 -3.84 -6.88
N HIS A 53 -19.93 -4.65 -7.66
CA HIS A 53 -20.31 -4.32 -9.03
C HIS A 53 -21.10 -2.99 -9.07
N PRO A 54 -20.89 -2.11 -10.09
CA PRO A 54 -20.12 -2.32 -11.33
C PRO A 54 -18.65 -1.93 -11.26
N PHE A 55 -18.08 -1.72 -10.08
CA PHE A 55 -16.67 -1.31 -9.98
C PHE A 55 -15.75 -2.47 -10.43
N PRO A 56 -14.74 -2.20 -11.30
CA PRO A 56 -13.91 -3.24 -11.87
C PRO A 56 -12.98 -3.87 -10.83
N GLU A 57 -12.68 -5.15 -11.03
CA GLU A 57 -11.68 -5.85 -10.23
C GLU A 57 -10.25 -5.36 -10.55
N MET A 58 -9.33 -5.56 -9.61
CA MET A 58 -7.91 -5.29 -9.83
C MET A 58 -7.32 -6.35 -10.76
N THR A 59 -6.65 -5.92 -11.84
CA THR A 59 -6.02 -6.86 -12.77
C THR A 59 -4.83 -7.57 -12.11
N PRO A 60 -4.46 -8.78 -12.58
CA PRO A 60 -3.30 -9.51 -12.06
C PRO A 60 -1.99 -8.72 -12.11
N GLU A 61 -1.78 -7.94 -13.15
CA GLU A 61 -0.56 -7.13 -13.35
C GLU A 61 -0.46 -6.00 -12.33
N VAL A 62 -1.58 -5.30 -12.07
CA VAL A 62 -1.65 -4.26 -11.05
C VAL A 62 -1.42 -4.86 -9.66
N ARG A 63 -2.01 -6.03 -9.38
CA ARG A 63 -1.79 -6.73 -8.10
C ARG A 63 -0.33 -7.11 -7.91
N ALA A 64 0.30 -7.67 -8.94
CA ALA A 64 1.70 -8.09 -8.86
C ALA A 64 2.64 -6.91 -8.57
N GLY A 65 2.46 -5.78 -9.27
CA GLY A 65 3.27 -4.59 -9.03
C GLY A 65 3.00 -3.95 -7.65
N LEU A 66 1.76 -3.96 -7.18
CA LEU A 66 1.42 -3.52 -5.83
C LEU A 66 2.15 -4.34 -4.76
N LEU A 67 2.14 -5.67 -4.90
CA LEU A 67 2.80 -6.57 -3.96
C LEU A 67 4.33 -6.45 -4.01
N ASP A 68 4.93 -6.24 -5.19
CA ASP A 68 6.37 -5.95 -5.30
C ASP A 68 6.74 -4.65 -4.54
N ALA A 69 6.01 -3.57 -4.79
CA ALA A 69 6.24 -2.29 -4.12
C ALA A 69 6.07 -2.41 -2.59
N ALA A 70 5.05 -3.13 -2.14
CA ALA A 70 4.77 -3.30 -0.72
C ALA A 70 5.84 -4.16 -0.02
N ARG A 71 6.26 -5.29 -0.59
CA ARG A 71 7.24 -6.20 0.04
C ARG A 71 8.59 -5.54 0.28
N ARG A 72 9.00 -4.58 -0.55
CA ARG A 72 10.23 -3.79 -0.36
C ARG A 72 10.20 -2.89 0.88
N LEU A 73 9.01 -2.62 1.42
CA LEU A 73 8.80 -1.70 2.55
C LEU A 73 8.49 -2.43 3.87
N ASP A 74 8.25 -3.74 3.83
CA ASP A 74 7.83 -4.56 4.99
C ASP A 74 6.69 -3.92 5.82
N PRO A 75 5.54 -3.54 5.21
CA PRO A 75 4.43 -2.96 5.94
C PRO A 75 3.76 -4.00 6.84
N LEU A 76 3.32 -3.56 8.02
CA LEU A 76 2.66 -4.40 9.02
C LEU A 76 1.55 -5.29 8.45
N VAL A 77 0.76 -4.76 7.50
CA VAL A 77 -0.37 -5.46 6.90
C VAL A 77 0.00 -6.85 6.34
N LEU A 78 1.23 -7.04 5.84
CA LEU A 78 1.67 -8.32 5.26
C LEU A 78 2.13 -9.36 6.30
N ARG A 79 2.17 -8.98 7.58
CA ARG A 79 2.65 -9.82 8.69
C ARG A 79 1.74 -9.75 9.92
N TRP A 80 0.47 -9.38 9.73
CA TRP A 80 -0.48 -9.17 10.83
C TRP A 80 -1.49 -10.31 11.00
N GLY A 81 -2.10 -10.79 9.90
CA GLY A 81 -3.20 -11.76 9.96
C GLY A 81 -2.77 -13.23 9.98
N ARG A 82 -1.50 -13.50 10.26
CA ARG A 82 -0.97 -14.86 10.44
C ARG A 82 -0.87 -15.17 11.93
#